data_AF-A0A246GAS6-F1
#
_entry.id   AF-A0A246GAS6-F1
#
_cell.length_a   1.000
_cell.length_b   1.000
_cell.length_c   1.000
_cell.angle_alpha   90.00
_cell.angle_beta   90.00
_cell.angle_gamma   90.00
#
_symmetry.space_group_name_H-M   'P 1'
#
loop_
_entity.id
_entity.type
_entity.pdbx_description
1 polymer ?
#
loop_
_entity_poly.entity_id
_entity_poly.type
_entity_poly.pdbx_seq_one_letter_code
_entity_poly.pdbx_strand_id
1 'polypeptide(L)'
;MKAIEPIQLKVLALHRTYVFVPEAEIKAFQDEMNKAKADWQMIYYADAVHAFTHKDAGNDKSKGAAYNEKAARRSWQAMKDFFEEILK
;
A
#
# COMPACT_ATOMS: atom_id res chain seq x y z
N MET A 1 -6.82 -22.91 12.17
CA MET A 1 -6.47 -21.71 11.35
C MET A 1 -7.23 -21.81 10.05
N LYS A 2 -7.77 -20.70 9.52
CA LYS A 2 -8.44 -20.72 8.19
C LYS A 2 -7.41 -21.08 7.11
N ALA A 3 -7.82 -21.88 6.13
CA ALA A 3 -7.02 -22.12 4.94
C ALA A 3 -6.86 -20.81 4.17
N ILE A 4 -5.67 -20.59 3.60
CA ILE A 4 -5.41 -19.47 2.68
C ILE A 4 -5.66 -20.01 1.27
N GLU A 5 -6.69 -19.48 0.62
CA GLU A 5 -7.04 -19.84 -0.75
C GLU A 5 -6.17 -19.08 -1.75
N PRO A 6 -5.91 -19.64 -2.95
CA PRO A 6 -5.18 -18.93 -3.99
C PRO A 6 -5.85 -17.61 -4.41
N ILE A 7 -5.07 -16.55 -4.51
CA ILE A 7 -5.53 -15.27 -5.07
C ILE A 7 -5.14 -15.24 -6.54
N GLN A 8 -6.13 -15.24 -7.44
CA GLN A 8 -5.90 -15.22 -8.90
C GLN A 8 -5.62 -13.83 -9.45
N LEU A 9 -6.05 -12.78 -8.75
CA LEU A 9 -5.87 -11.39 -9.18
C LEU A 9 -4.48 -10.89 -8.78
N LYS A 10 -3.91 -9.98 -9.58
CA LYS A 10 -2.71 -9.26 -9.19
C LYS A 10 -3.03 -8.27 -8.06
N VAL A 11 -2.08 -8.04 -7.15
CA VAL A 11 -2.26 -7.17 -5.98
C VAL A 11 -1.21 -6.07 -5.93
N LEU A 12 -1.65 -4.80 -5.83
CA LEU A 12 -0.78 -3.65 -5.58
C LEU A 12 -1.11 -3.03 -4.22
N ALA A 13 -0.14 -3.01 -3.31
CA ALA A 13 -0.24 -2.36 -2.00
C ALA A 13 0.60 -1.07 -1.97
N LEU A 14 -0.05 0.08 -1.75
CA LEU A 14 0.57 1.40 -1.74
C LEU A 14 0.66 1.91 -0.30
N HIS A 15 1.83 1.78 0.31
CA HIS A 15 2.02 1.88 1.75
C HIS A 15 2.85 3.09 2.18
N ARG A 16 2.62 3.54 3.42
CA ARG A 16 3.28 4.67 4.06
C ARG A 16 4.43 4.16 4.95
N THR A 17 5.52 4.91 5.13
CA THR A 17 6.60 4.46 6.04
C THR A 17 6.48 4.97 7.48
N TYR A 18 5.59 5.93 7.74
CA TYR A 18 5.54 6.62 9.04
C TYR A 18 4.42 6.05 9.94
N VAL A 19 4.79 5.80 11.20
CA VAL A 19 3.93 5.48 12.37
C VAL A 19 2.95 4.30 12.17
N PHE A 20 3.28 3.22 12.90
CA PHE A 20 2.41 2.15 13.43
C PHE A 20 1.54 1.39 12.42
N VAL A 21 2.16 0.62 11.54
CA VAL A 21 1.69 -0.77 11.34
C VAL A 21 2.74 -1.67 12.01
N PRO A 22 2.36 -2.55 12.95
CA PRO A 22 3.30 -3.49 13.53
C PRO A 22 4.04 -4.27 12.44
N GLU A 23 5.35 -4.44 12.56
CA GLU A 23 6.13 -5.24 11.60
C GLU A 23 5.57 -6.65 11.44
N ALA A 24 5.00 -7.19 12.51
CA ALA A 24 4.30 -8.48 12.50
C ALA A 24 3.11 -8.50 11.54
N GLU A 25 2.34 -7.41 11.43
CA GLU A 25 1.21 -7.31 10.50
C GLU A 25 1.69 -7.15 9.06
N ILE A 26 2.74 -6.36 8.83
CA ILE A 26 3.39 -6.24 7.51
C ILE A 26 3.88 -7.61 7.06
N LYS A 27 4.59 -8.32 7.94
CA LYS A 27 5.10 -9.66 7.65
C LYS A 27 3.96 -10.65 7.44
N ALA A 28 2.91 -10.59 8.24
CA ALA A 28 1.74 -11.46 8.08
C ALA A 28 1.07 -11.23 6.72
N PHE A 29 0.91 -9.98 6.28
CA PHE A 29 0.41 -9.65 4.94
C PHE A 29 1.29 -10.26 3.83
N GLN A 30 2.61 -10.07 3.91
CA GLN A 30 3.54 -10.62 2.93
C GLN A 30 3.51 -12.16 2.90
N ASP A 31 3.50 -12.78 4.08
CA ASP A 31 3.39 -14.24 4.22
C ASP A 31 2.07 -14.76 3.64
N GLU A 32 0.95 -14.04 3.83
CA GLU A 32 -0.36 -14.39 3.27
C GLU A 32 -0.37 -14.30 1.75
N MET A 33 0.11 -13.19 1.17
CA MET A 33 0.20 -13.03 -0.29
C MET A 33 1.05 -14.13 -0.94
N ASN A 34 2.19 -14.47 -0.31
CA ASN A 34 3.07 -15.54 -0.76
C ASN A 34 2.40 -16.93 -0.67
N LYS A 35 1.73 -17.23 0.45
CA LYS A 35 1.00 -18.50 0.63
C LYS A 35 -0.17 -18.63 -0.35
N ALA A 36 -0.85 -17.52 -0.63
CA ALA A 36 -1.92 -17.43 -1.62
C ALA A 36 -1.41 -17.49 -3.07
N LYS A 37 -0.09 -17.54 -3.30
CA LYS A 37 0.54 -17.51 -4.63
C LYS A 37 0.10 -16.32 -5.48
N ALA A 38 -0.19 -15.19 -4.84
CA ALA A 38 -0.56 -13.96 -5.54
C ALA A 38 0.64 -13.42 -6.33
N ASP A 39 0.37 -12.78 -7.47
CA ASP A 39 1.30 -11.86 -8.11
C ASP A 39 1.12 -10.49 -7.45
N TRP A 40 2.06 -10.10 -6.59
CA TRP A 40 1.87 -8.93 -5.73
C TRP A 40 3.08 -8.00 -5.66
N GLN A 41 2.78 -6.71 -5.47
CA GLN A 41 3.75 -5.65 -5.25
C GLN A 41 3.35 -4.83 -4.02
N MET A 42 4.32 -4.39 -3.24
CA MET A 42 4.11 -3.42 -2.16
C MET A 42 5.15 -2.30 -2.26
N ILE A 43 4.68 -1.06 -2.35
CA ILE A 43 5.53 0.12 -2.50
C ILE A 43 5.43 0.97 -1.23
N TYR A 44 6.59 1.35 -0.69
CA TYR A 44 6.67 2.22 0.49
C TYR A 44 6.98 3.66 0.10
N TYR A 45 6.16 4.59 0.58
CA TYR A 45 6.36 6.02 0.42
C TYR A 45 6.92 6.63 1.70
N ALA A 46 8.19 7.00 1.63
CA ALA A 46 8.89 7.70 2.70
C ALA A 46 8.12 8.96 3.13
N ASP A 47 8.09 9.22 4.44
CA ASP A 47 7.54 10.46 5.02
C ASP A 47 6.02 10.65 4.76
N ALA A 48 5.33 9.58 4.31
CA ALA A 48 3.88 9.53 4.23
C ALA A 48 3.28 8.98 5.53
N VAL A 49 2.10 9.47 5.90
CA VAL A 49 1.26 9.01 7.01
C VAL A 49 -0.09 8.50 6.47
N HIS A 50 -1.06 8.12 7.32
CA HIS A 50 -2.39 7.78 6.82
C HIS A 50 -2.98 8.95 6.01
N ALA A 51 -3.92 8.63 5.11
CA ALA A 51 -4.58 9.62 4.27
C ALA A 51 -3.63 10.46 3.38
N PHE A 52 -2.45 9.93 3.02
CA PHE A 52 -1.47 10.64 2.19
C PHE A 52 -1.99 11.07 0.81
N THR A 53 -3.08 10.47 0.33
CA THR A 53 -3.77 10.85 -0.92
C THR A 53 -4.88 11.88 -0.74
N HIS A 54 -5.32 12.16 0.49
CA HIS A 54 -6.47 12.99 0.78
C HIS A 54 -6.04 14.45 1.03
N LYS A 55 -6.32 15.34 0.07
CA LYS A 55 -5.88 16.74 0.11
C LYS A 55 -6.39 17.51 1.34
N ASP A 56 -7.57 17.16 1.84
CA ASP A 56 -8.20 17.82 2.98
C ASP A 56 -7.72 17.29 4.34
N ALA A 57 -6.81 16.31 4.37
CA ALA A 57 -6.22 15.77 5.60
C ALA A 57 -5.21 16.73 6.27
N GLY A 58 -4.97 17.92 5.70
CA GLY A 58 -3.96 18.86 6.17
C GLY A 58 -2.53 18.36 5.94
N ASN A 59 -1.54 18.98 6.57
CA ASN A 59 -0.12 18.67 6.41
C ASN A 59 0.62 18.34 7.73
N ASP A 60 -0.12 18.29 8.85
CA ASP A 60 0.43 17.99 10.17
C ASP A 60 0.52 16.48 10.41
N LYS A 61 1.72 15.93 10.21
CA LYS A 61 1.98 14.48 10.33
C LYS A 61 2.01 13.98 11.77
N SER A 62 2.09 14.88 12.76
CA SER A 62 2.17 14.51 14.18
C SER A 62 0.93 13.74 14.64
N LYS A 63 -0.20 13.91 13.94
CA LYS A 63 -1.47 13.22 14.20
C LYS A 63 -1.60 11.87 13.50
N GLY A 64 -0.56 11.42 12.78
CA GLY A 64 -0.55 10.12 12.10
C GLY A 64 -1.40 10.04 10.82
N ALA A 65 -2.03 11.14 10.40
CA ALA A 65 -2.74 11.29 9.14
C ALA A 65 -2.58 12.70 8.58
N ALA A 66 -2.18 12.82 7.31
CA ALA A 66 -1.95 14.07 6.62
C ALA A 66 -1.71 13.82 5.12
N TYR A 67 -2.03 14.80 4.29
CA TYR A 67 -1.72 14.80 2.87
C TYR A 67 -0.21 14.80 2.63
N ASN A 68 0.23 14.03 1.64
CA ASN A 68 1.60 14.09 1.13
C ASN A 68 1.57 14.06 -0.40
N GLU A 69 1.73 15.23 -1.02
CA GLU A 69 1.64 15.41 -2.47
C GLU A 69 2.57 14.47 -3.25
N LYS A 70 3.80 14.29 -2.77
CA LYS A 70 4.80 13.45 -3.43
C LYS A 70 4.39 11.98 -3.40
N ALA A 71 3.90 11.49 -2.25
CA ALA A 71 3.38 10.14 -2.12
C ALA A 71 2.11 9.95 -2.97
N ALA A 72 1.16 10.89 -2.91
CA ALA A 72 -0.07 10.85 -3.69
C ALA A 72 0.18 10.77 -5.20
N ARG A 73 1.09 11.60 -5.73
CA ARG A 73 1.43 11.60 -7.14
C ARG A 73 2.09 10.29 -7.58
N ARG A 74 3.01 9.76 -6.75
CA ARG A 74 3.73 8.52 -7.06
C ARG A 74 2.83 7.29 -6.96
N SER A 75 1.97 7.23 -5.95
CA SER A 75 0.98 6.16 -5.78
C SER A 75 -0.02 6.14 -6.93
N TRP A 76 -0.45 7.32 -7.39
CA TRP A 76 -1.32 7.43 -8.55
C TRP A 76 -0.63 6.93 -9.83
N GLN A 77 0.63 7.26 -10.05
CA GLN A 77 1.37 6.76 -11.21
C GLN A 77 1.53 5.23 -11.14
N ALA A 78 1.94 4.68 -9.99
CA ALA A 78 2.08 3.24 -9.81
C ALA A 78 0.77 2.48 -10.06
N MET A 79 -0.37 3.03 -9.63
CA MET A 79 -1.69 2.46 -9.93
C MET A 79 -1.97 2.44 -11.43
N LYS A 80 -1.67 3.52 -12.16
CA LYS A 80 -1.85 3.55 -13.62
C LYS A 80 -0.96 2.54 -14.33
N ASP A 81 0.31 2.44 -13.93
CA ASP A 81 1.27 1.50 -14.53
C ASP A 81 0.80 0.05 -14.30
N PHE A 82 0.32 -0.24 -13.08
CA PHE A 82 -0.27 -1.54 -12.74
C PHE A 82 -1.53 -1.85 -13.56
N PHE A 83 -2.43 -0.88 -13.75
CA PHE A 83 -3.61 -1.07 -14.59
C PHE A 83 -3.26 -1.24 -16.07
N GLU A 84 -2.26 -0.51 -16.57
CA GLU A 84 -1.77 -0.70 -17.93
C GLU A 84 -1.18 -2.11 -18.13
N GLU A 85 -0.54 -2.69 -17.12
CA GLU A 85 -0.04 -4.05 -17.17
C GLU A 85 -1.16 -5.09 -17.26
N ILE A 86 -2.26 -4.92 -16.51
CA ILE A 86 -3.28 -5.96 -16.34
C ILE A 86 -4.54 -5.82 -17.20
N LEU A 87 -4.80 -4.63 -17.76
CA LEU A 87 -6.01 -4.34 -18.55
C LEU A 87 -5.76 -4.29 -20.07
N LYS A 88 -4.60 -4.75 -20.53
CA LYS A 88 -4.31 -4.93 -21.96
C LYS A 88 -5.07 -6.09 -22.57
#